data_AF-A0A7H1AKT5-F1
#
_entry.id   AF-A0A7H1AKT5-F1
#
_cell.length_a   1.000
_cell.length_b   1.000
_cell.length_c   1.000
_cell.angle_alpha   90.00
_cell.angle_beta   90.00
_cell.angle_gamma   90.00
#
_symmetry.space_group_name_H-M   'P 1'
#
loop_
_entity.id
_entity.type
_entity.pdbx_description
1 polymer ?
#
loop_
_entity_poly.entity_id
_entity_poly.type
_entity_poly.pdbx_seq_one_letter_code
_entity_poly.pdbx_strand_id
1 'polypeptide(L)' 'MHRQGDHWVSPCKSGSCHDSVLAAGSASVFFNSKAIGRVGDPVACGSHLADAQATCSLVRRFVGVRPGAHLVT' A
#
# COMPACT_ATOMS: atom_id res chain seq x y z
N MET A 1 -9.23 -6.09 -0.51
CA MET A 1 -9.13 -5.11 -1.59
C MET A 1 -9.50 -3.74 -1.04
N HIS A 2 -8.56 -2.80 -0.99
CA HIS A 2 -8.81 -1.41 -0.57
C HIS A 2 -9.10 -0.50 -1.76
N ARG A 3 -9.84 0.56 -1.51
CA ARG A 3 -10.22 1.60 -2.48
C ARG A 3 -9.79 2.96 -1.97
N GLN A 4 -9.83 3.96 -2.84
CA GLN A 4 -9.47 5.31 -2.46
C GLN A 4 -10.29 5.82 -1.26
N GLY A 5 -9.57 6.27 -0.23
CA GLY A 5 -10.14 6.72 1.04
C GLY A 5 -10.49 5.62 2.03
N ASP A 6 -10.33 4.33 1.69
CA ASP A 6 -10.51 3.25 2.67
C ASP A 6 -9.38 3.32 3.71
N HIS A 7 -9.75 3.23 4.98
CA HIS A 7 -8.87 3.28 6.15
C HIS A 7 -8.32 1.89 6.49
N TRP A 8 -7.10 1.80 7.01
CA TRP A 8 -6.57 0.56 7.60
C TRP A 8 -6.58 0.66 9.12
N VAL A 9 -6.54 -0.49 9.80
CA VAL A 9 -6.26 -0.48 11.23
C VAL A 9 -4.92 0.21 11.49
N SER A 10 -4.86 1.05 12.52
CA SER A 10 -3.69 1.85 12.90
C SER A 10 -2.46 0.98 13.12
N PRO A 11 -1.42 1.06 12.27
CA PRO A 11 -0.16 0.40 12.57
C PRO A 11 0.59 1.17 13.65
N CYS A 12 1.04 0.43 14.67
CA CYS A 12 1.97 0.93 15.67
C CYS A 12 3.36 0.38 15.39
N LYS A 13 4.34 1.27 15.21
CA LYS A 13 5.74 0.89 15.05
C LYS A 13 6.59 1.67 16.05
N SER A 14 7.25 0.93 16.96
CA SER A 14 8.21 1.48 17.92
C SER A 14 7.68 2.72 18.68
N GLY A 15 6.44 2.66 19.17
CA GLY A 15 5.81 3.74 19.95
C GLY A 15 5.16 4.85 19.13
N SER A 16 5.33 4.88 17.80
CA SER A 16 4.60 5.79 16.92
C SER A 16 3.46 5.04 16.24
N CYS A 17 2.23 5.41 16.60
CA CYS A 17 1.02 4.94 15.94
C CYS A 17 0.47 6.08 15.08
N HIS A 18 0.11 5.79 13.84
CA HIS A 18 -0.56 6.76 12.99
C HIS A 18 -1.50 6.05 12.04
N ASP A 19 -2.57 6.75 11.67
CA ASP A 19 -3.58 6.27 10.73
C ASP A 19 -3.34 6.79 9.33
N SER A 20 -3.88 6.08 8.35
CA SER A 20 -3.87 6.55 6.98
C SER A 20 -4.94 5.91 6.11
N VAL A 21 -5.10 6.47 4.91
CA VAL A 21 -6.04 6.03 3.89
C VAL A 21 -5.35 5.92 2.55
N LEU A 22 -5.90 5.12 1.64
CA LEU A 22 -5.40 5.05 0.27
C LEU A 22 -5.63 6.40 -0.42
N ALA A 23 -4.55 7.06 -0.83
CA ALA A 23 -4.62 8.41 -1.40
C ALA A 23 -5.10 8.39 -2.86
N ALA A 24 -4.64 7.42 -3.65
CA ALA A 24 -5.04 7.23 -5.04
C ALA A 24 -5.06 5.73 -5.41
N GLY A 25 -5.70 5.40 -6.53
CA GLY A 25 -5.79 4.03 -7.04
C GLY A 25 -5.75 4.00 -8.57
N SER A 26 -6.30 2.94 -9.14
CA SER A 26 -6.43 2.76 -10.59
C SER A 26 -7.19 3.91 -11.27
N ALA A 27 -6.73 4.30 -12.46
CA ALA A 27 -7.39 5.30 -13.30
C ALA A 27 -8.58 4.76 -14.12
N SER A 28 -8.76 3.44 -14.17
CA SER A 28 -9.77 2.78 -15.01
C SER A 28 -10.60 1.73 -14.30
N VAL A 29 -10.19 1.29 -13.11
CA VAL A 29 -10.88 0.23 -12.36
C VAL A 29 -11.41 0.81 -11.05
N PHE A 30 -12.74 0.80 -10.93
CA PHE A 30 -13.46 1.39 -9.82
C PHE A 30 -14.37 0.37 -9.16
N PHE A 31 -14.52 0.45 -7.84
CA PHE A 31 -15.51 -0.30 -7.08
C PHE A 31 -16.28 0.66 -6.19
N ASN A 32 -17.61 0.65 -6.30
CA ASN A 32 -18.49 1.63 -5.66
C ASN A 32 -18.00 3.07 -5.87
N SER A 33 -17.67 3.40 -7.13
CA SER A 33 -17.23 4.72 -7.55
C SER A 33 -15.92 5.22 -6.91
N LYS A 34 -15.11 4.31 -6.34
CA LYS A 34 -13.78 4.60 -5.79
C LYS A 34 -12.72 3.80 -6.52
N ALA A 35 -11.60 4.43 -6.84
CA ALA A 35 -10.48 3.78 -7.50
C ALA A 35 -9.94 2.62 -6.64
N ILE A 36 -9.73 1.45 -7.25
CA ILE A 36 -9.13 0.29 -6.57
C ILE A 36 -7.65 0.53 -6.33
N GLY A 37 -7.15 0.23 -5.13
CA GLY A 37 -5.72 0.25 -4.82
C GLY A 37 -4.97 -0.94 -5.38
N ARG A 38 -3.77 -0.68 -5.86
CA ARG A 38 -2.80 -1.64 -6.40
C ARG A 38 -1.47 -1.48 -5.65
N VAL A 39 -0.62 -2.50 -5.75
CA VAL A 39 0.77 -2.40 -5.24
C VAL A 39 1.45 -1.17 -5.85
N GLY A 40 2.05 -0.35 -5.01
CA GLY A 40 2.70 0.90 -5.38
C GLY A 40 1.80 2.14 -5.41
N ASP A 41 0.47 2.01 -5.27
CA ASP A 41 -0.40 3.18 -5.16
C ASP A 41 -0.15 3.93 -3.82
N PRO A 42 -0.25 5.27 -3.82
CA PRO A 42 0.16 6.09 -2.68
C PRO A 42 -0.80 6.01 -1.50
N VAL A 43 -0.24 6.07 -0.31
CA VAL A 43 -0.94 6.19 0.98
C VAL A 43 -0.78 7.62 1.49
N ALA A 44 -1.81 8.19 2.13
CA ALA A 44 -1.82 9.59 2.54
C ALA A 44 -0.69 9.97 3.51
N CYS A 45 -0.14 9.03 4.27
CA CYS A 45 1.03 9.25 5.14
C CYS A 45 2.38 9.27 4.39
N GLY A 46 2.38 9.18 3.06
CA GLY A 46 3.58 9.22 2.22
C GLY A 46 4.22 7.85 1.97
N SER A 47 3.61 6.76 2.43
CA SER A 47 3.99 5.39 2.06
C SER A 47 3.26 4.92 0.79
N HIS A 48 3.46 3.66 0.41
CA HIS A 48 2.80 3.04 -0.76
C HIS A 48 2.24 1.67 -0.36
N LEU A 49 1.21 1.19 -1.07
CA LEU A 49 0.69 -0.17 -0.88
C LEU A 49 1.76 -1.22 -1.22
N ALA A 50 2.04 -2.13 -0.29
CA ALA A 50 2.99 -3.23 -0.56
C ALA A 50 2.33 -4.50 -1.10
N ASP A 51 1.05 -4.72 -0.79
CA ASP A 51 0.27 -5.87 -1.23
C ASP A 51 -1.16 -5.45 -1.60
N ALA A 52 -1.87 -6.32 -2.30
CA ALA A 52 -3.29 -6.11 -2.63
C ALA A 52 -4.23 -6.54 -1.48
N GLN A 53 -3.66 -6.99 -0.36
CA GLN A 53 -4.41 -7.48 0.80
C GLN A 53 -4.78 -6.32 1.72
N ALA A 54 -5.73 -6.55 2.62
CA ALA A 54 -6.33 -5.50 3.46
C ALA A 54 -5.41 -5.03 4.62
N THR A 55 -4.10 -5.21 4.51
CA THR A 55 -3.13 -4.90 5.56
C THR A 55 -2.19 -3.80 5.10
N CYS A 56 -2.02 -2.76 5.93
CA CYS A 56 -1.09 -1.66 5.67
C CYS A 56 0.36 -2.14 5.87
N SER A 57 0.90 -2.84 4.87
CA SER A 57 2.30 -3.23 4.85
C SER A 57 3.13 -2.02 4.40
N LEU A 58 3.87 -1.41 5.34
CA LEU A 58 4.77 -0.31 5.04
C LEU A 58 5.93 -0.82 4.16
N VAL A 59 6.02 -0.39 2.90
CA VAL A 59 7.22 -0.65 2.12
C VAL A 59 8.39 0.08 2.81
N ARG A 60 9.30 -0.67 3.43
CA ARG A 60 10.69 -0.21 3.51
C ARG A 60 11.06 0.13 2.07
N ARG A 61 11.42 1.39 1.82
CA ARG A 61 12.02 1.90 0.57
C ARG A 61 12.62 0.73 -0.21
N PHE A 62 12.14 0.48 -1.43
CA PHE A 62 12.76 -0.47 -2.36
C PHE A 62 14.23 -0.02 -2.54
N VAL A 63 15.12 -0.50 -1.67
CA VAL A 63 16.56 -0.38 -1.85
C VAL A 63 16.89 -1.47 -2.84
N GLY A 64 16.97 -1.09 -4.11
CA GLY A 64 17.59 -1.83 -5.21
C GLY A 64 17.39 -3.34 -5.20
N VAL A 65 16.50 -3.83 -6.06
CA VAL A 65 16.61 -5.20 -6.59
C VAL A 65 18.03 -5.32 -7.16
N ARG A 66 18.89 -6.11 -6.52
CA ARG A 66 20.16 -6.50 -7.12
C ARG A 66 19.83 -7.36 -8.34
N PRO A 67 20.34 -7.07 -9.55
CA PRO A 67 20.15 -7.95 -10.67
C PRO A 67 20.85 -9.28 -10.36
N GLY A 68 20.08 -10.35 -10.12
CA GLY A 68 20.63 -11.70 -9.97
C GLY A 68 20.13 -12.55 -8.79
N ALA A 69 19.17 -12.11 -7.97
CA ALA A 69 18.59 -13.00 -6.96
C ALA A 69 17.52 -13.91 -7.59
N HIS A 70 17.96 -15.13 -7.94
CA HIS A 70 17.15 -16.23 -8.45
C HIS A 70 16.05 -16.60 -7.43
N LEU A 71 14.80 -16.64 -7.89
CA LEU A 71 13.66 -17.15 -7.12
C LEU A 71 13.84 -18.67 -6.97
N VAL A 72 14.01 -19.15 -5.74
CA VAL A 72 13.79 -20.58 -5.46
C VAL A 72 12.33 -20.72 -5.05
N THR A 73 11.63 -21.59 -5.78
CA THR A 73 10.21 -21.95 -5.68
C THR A 73 9.80 -22.42 -4.29
#